data_AF-A0A916XQZ3-F1
#
_entry.id   AF-A0A916XQZ3-F1
#
_cell.length_a   1.000
_cell.length_b   1.000
_cell.length_c   1.000
_cell.angle_alpha   90.00
_cell.angle_beta   90.00
_cell.angle_gamma   90.00
#
_symmetry.space_group_name_H-M   'P 1'
#
loop_
_entity.id
_entity.type
_entity.pdbx_description
1 polymer ?
#
loop_
_entity_poly.entity_id
_entity_poly.type
_entity_poly.pdbx_seq_one_letter_code
_entity_poly.pdbx_strand_id
1 'polypeptide(L)'
;MSISLLSHALEKECPELAEKIAMLRKDDPHFVRLLAAHDEVDSQITSDEAGTRQRLDDATLQQLKLRRCQLKDELYKIASNGSGNPCS
;
A
#
# COMPACT_ATOMS: atom_id res chain seq x y z
N MET A 1 -1.73 -3.28 -9.95
CA MET A 1 -2.64 -2.11 -9.87
C MET A 1 -1.87 -0.92 -9.34
N SER A 2 -1.96 0.23 -10.01
CA SER A 2 -1.06 1.36 -9.85
C SER A 2 -1.18 2.06 -8.49
N ILE A 3 -0.07 2.56 -7.93
CA ILE A 3 0.05 3.51 -6.79
C ILE A 3 -1.12 4.49 -6.65
N SER A 4 -1.60 5.03 -7.78
CA SER A 4 -2.67 6.03 -7.80
C SER A 4 -4.01 5.46 -7.36
N LEU A 5 -4.24 4.15 -7.51
CA LEU A 5 -5.46 3.48 -7.07
C LEU A 5 -5.51 3.37 -5.55
N LEU A 6 -4.39 3.09 -4.89
CA LEU A 6 -4.35 2.98 -3.43
C LEU A 6 -4.49 4.34 -2.75
N SER A 7 -3.76 5.35 -3.23
CA SER A 7 -3.96 6.71 -2.71
C SER A 7 -5.39 7.20 -2.96
N HIS A 8 -5.91 6.98 -4.17
CA HIS A 8 -7.29 7.36 -4.50
C HIS A 8 -8.33 6.57 -3.70
N ALA A 9 -8.10 5.28 -3.41
CA ALA A 9 -8.98 4.49 -2.57
C ALA A 9 -9.04 5.07 -1.15
N LEU A 10 -7.90 5.40 -0.55
CA LEU A 10 -7.87 6.01 0.78
C LEU A 10 -8.53 7.40 0.81
N GLU A 11 -8.31 8.21 -0.22
CA GLU A 11 -8.99 9.51 -0.39
C GLU A 11 -10.51 9.36 -0.54
N LYS A 12 -10.98 8.30 -1.20
CA LYS A 12 -12.40 8.05 -1.45
C LYS A 12 -13.12 7.41 -0.25
N GLU A 13 -12.43 6.51 0.46
CA GLU A 13 -12.98 5.83 1.64
C GLU A 13 -12.99 6.74 2.87
N CYS A 14 -12.09 7.71 2.96
CA CYS A 14 -12.00 8.64 4.08
C CYS A 14 -11.85 10.09 3.57
N PRO A 15 -12.95 10.77 3.19
CA PRO A 15 -12.88 12.14 2.70
C PRO A 15 -12.30 13.13 3.72
N GLU A 16 -12.41 12.87 5.03
CA GLU A 16 -11.76 13.71 6.06
C GLU A 16 -10.23 13.57 6.05
N LEU A 17 -9.72 12.38 5.69
CA LEU A 17 -8.30 12.10 5.60
C LEU A 17 -7.75 12.36 4.21
N ALA A 18 -8.59 12.51 3.18
CA ALA A 18 -8.20 12.70 1.80
C ALA A 18 -7.27 13.90 1.61
N GLU A 19 -7.63 15.05 2.19
CA GLU A 19 -6.82 16.26 2.12
C GLU A 19 -5.47 16.06 2.82
N LYS A 20 -5.49 15.36 3.96
CA LYS A 20 -4.30 15.02 4.74
C LYS A 20 -3.40 14.03 4.01
N ILE A 21 -3.95 13.01 3.37
CA ILE A 21 -3.25 12.03 2.54
C ILE A 21 -2.62 12.71 1.32
N ALA A 22 -3.34 13.62 0.67
CA ALA A 22 -2.83 14.38 -0.46
C ALA A 22 -1.65 15.28 -0.06
N MET A 23 -1.71 15.91 1.12
CA MET A 23 -0.59 16.65 1.70
C MET A 23 0.57 15.73 2.08
N LEU A 24 0.32 14.64 2.83
CA LEU A 24 1.33 13.66 3.24
C LEU A 24 2.05 13.05 2.02
N ARG A 25 1.34 12.79 0.92
CA ARG A 25 1.95 12.29 -0.31
C ARG A 25 2.93 13.28 -0.97
N LYS A 26 2.80 14.58 -0.69
CA LYS A 26 3.72 15.60 -1.20
C LYS A 26 4.79 16.00 -0.19
N ASP A 27 4.40 16.10 1.07
CA ASP A 27 5.21 16.64 2.16
C ASP A 27 5.99 15.55 2.89
N ASP A 28 5.41 14.34 2.98
CA ASP A 28 6.00 13.21 3.69
C ASP A 28 6.60 12.16 2.70
N PRO A 29 7.94 12.12 2.56
CA PRO A 29 8.59 11.16 1.68
C PRO A 29 8.48 9.71 2.20
N HIS A 30 8.13 9.50 3.47
CA HIS A 30 7.94 8.16 4.02
C HIS A 30 6.66 7.52 3.46
N PHE A 31 5.57 8.28 3.40
CA PHE A 31 4.30 7.88 2.80
C PHE A 31 4.47 7.50 1.32
N VAL A 32 5.23 8.30 0.56
CA VAL A 32 5.55 8.01 -0.86
C VAL A 32 6.33 6.70 -1.00
N ARG A 33 7.30 6.44 -0.12
CA ARG A 33 8.08 5.19 -0.16
C ARG A 33 7.24 3.97 0.15
N LEU A 34 6.31 4.07 1.10
CA LEU A 34 5.38 2.98 1.43
C LEU A 34 4.42 2.67 0.27
N LEU A 35 3.89 3.70 -0.38
CA LEU A 35 3.08 3.57 -1.59
C LEU A 35 3.86 2.88 -2.71
N ALA A 36 5.11 3.29 -2.95
CA ALA A 36 5.98 2.68 -3.95
C ALA A 36 6.30 1.21 -3.63
N ALA A 37 6.59 0.89 -2.37
CA ALA A 37 6.79 -0.49 -1.95
C ALA A 37 5.52 -1.33 -2.14
N HIS A 38 4.34 -0.77 -1.91
CA HIS A 38 3.08 -1.50 -2.10
C HIS A 38 2.86 -1.82 -3.58
N ASP A 39 3.10 -0.85 -4.46
CA ASP A 39 3.02 -1.03 -5.91
C ASP A 39 4.02 -2.06 -6.41
N GLU A 40 5.25 -2.05 -5.90
CA GLU A 40 6.25 -3.06 -6.26
C GLU A 40 5.79 -4.48 -5.88
N VAL A 41 5.20 -4.64 -4.69
CA VAL A 41 4.66 -5.91 -4.22
C VAL A 41 3.45 -6.35 -5.05
N ASP A 42 2.51 -5.44 -5.29
CA ASP A 42 1.30 -5.71 -6.06
C ASP A 42 1.61 -6.01 -7.53
N SER A 43 2.58 -5.30 -8.11
CA SER A 43 3.10 -5.53 -9.45
C SER A 43 3.78 -6.89 -9.56
N GLN A 44 4.53 -7.32 -8.53
CA GLN A 44 5.10 -8.67 -8.51
C GLN A 44 4.01 -9.75 -8.49
N ILE A 45 2.99 -9.60 -7.63
CA ILE A 45 1.86 -10.55 -7.57
C ILE A 45 1.10 -10.55 -8.90
N THR A 46 0.79 -9.38 -9.45
CA THR A 46 0.07 -9.25 -10.73
C THR A 46 0.89 -9.86 -11.88
N SER A 47 2.21 -9.65 -11.89
CA SER A 47 3.09 -10.19 -12.95
C SER A 47 3.21 -11.71 -12.87
N ASP A 48 3.18 -12.26 -11.66
CA ASP A 48 3.11 -13.70 -11.40
C ASP A 48 1.77 -14.29 -11.86
N GLU A 49 0.65 -13.68 -11.46
CA GLU A 49 -0.69 -14.12 -11.86
C GLU A 49 -0.93 -13.98 -13.37
N ALA A 50 -0.39 -12.94 -14.00
CA ALA A 50 -0.44 -12.73 -15.44
C ALA A 50 0.50 -13.68 -16.22
N GLY A 51 1.41 -14.39 -15.54
CA GLY A 51 2.43 -15.23 -16.18
C GLY A 51 3.47 -14.43 -16.98
N THR A 52 3.55 -13.11 -16.77
CA THR A 52 4.48 -12.21 -17.48
C THR A 52 5.91 -12.31 -16.92
N ARG A 53 6.06 -12.78 -15.67
CA ARG A 53 7.36 -12.98 -15.01
C ARG A 53 7.50 -14.43 -14.51
N GLN A 54 8.70 -14.80 -14.07
CA GLN A 54 8.95 -16.10 -13.46
C GLN A 54 8.01 -16.30 -12.26
N ARG A 55 7.36 -17.48 -12.24
CA ARG A 55 6.44 -17.86 -11.18
C ARG A 55 7.15 -17.78 -9.83
N LEU A 56 6.59 -17.03 -8.90
CA LEU A 56 7.08 -16.86 -7.55
C LEU A 56 6.81 -18.14 -6.76
N ASP A 57 7.78 -18.57 -5.96
CA ASP A 57 7.57 -19.66 -5.00
C ASP A 57 6.50 -19.30 -3.98
N ASP A 58 5.79 -20.30 -3.45
CA ASP A 58 4.75 -20.12 -2.42
C ASP A 58 5.26 -19.30 -1.21
N ALA A 59 6.51 -19.49 -0.80
CA ALA A 59 7.13 -18.73 0.28
C ALA A 59 7.25 -17.25 -0.07
N THR A 60 7.69 -16.93 -1.29
CA THR A 60 7.79 -15.54 -1.77
C THR A 60 6.41 -14.91 -1.90
N LEU A 61 5.44 -15.63 -2.45
CA LEU A 61 4.07 -15.16 -2.59
C LEU A 61 3.41 -14.88 -1.23
N GLN A 62 3.66 -15.73 -0.23
CA GLN A 62 3.26 -15.50 1.16
C GLN A 62 3.90 -14.23 1.74
N GLN A 63 5.20 -14.02 1.54
CA GLN A 63 5.90 -12.82 2.00
C GLN A 63 5.36 -11.55 1.34
N LEU A 64 5.09 -11.59 0.04
CA LEU A 64 4.50 -10.47 -0.70
C LEU A 64 3.09 -10.13 -0.19
N LYS A 65 2.25 -11.13 0.04
CA LYS A 65 0.91 -10.92 0.64
C LYS A 65 1.01 -10.27 2.02
N LEU A 66 1.93 -10.74 2.86
CA LEU A 66 2.17 -10.16 4.18
C LEU A 66 2.67 -8.71 4.07
N ARG A 67 3.65 -8.45 3.19
CA ARG A 67 4.16 -7.11 2.92
C ARG A 67 3.07 -6.16 2.43
N ARG A 68 2.20 -6.60 1.52
CA ARG A 68 1.08 -5.80 1.02
C ARG A 68 0.18 -5.35 2.17
N CYS A 69 -0.13 -6.26 3.10
CA CYS A 69 -0.93 -5.95 4.28
C CYS A 69 -0.23 -4.95 5.21
N GLN A 70 1.05 -5.19 5.53
CA GLN A 70 1.85 -4.32 6.38
C GLN A 70 1.99 -2.90 5.80
N LEU A 71 2.23 -2.79 4.50
CA LEU A 71 2.38 -1.48 3.84
C LEU A 71 1.09 -0.68 3.89
N LYS A 72 -0.07 -1.35 3.70
CA LYS A 72 -1.37 -0.70 3.84
C LYS A 72 -1.62 -0.24 5.29
N ASP A 73 -1.27 -1.07 6.27
CA ASP A 73 -1.39 -0.74 7.70
C ASP A 73 -0.53 0.47 8.09
N GLU A 74 0.73 0.51 7.64
CA GLU A 74 1.63 1.65 7.88
C GLU A 74 1.13 2.92 7.20
N LEU A 75 0.64 2.84 5.95
CA LEU A 75 0.00 3.97 5.27
C LEU A 75 -1.20 4.50 6.08
N TYR A 76 -2.02 3.59 6.63
CA TYR A 76 -3.15 3.95 7.47
C TYR A 76 -2.73 4.61 8.78
N LYS A 77 -1.69 4.10 9.44
CA LYS A 77 -1.14 4.67 10.68
C LYS A 77 -0.64 6.10 10.46
N ILE A 78 0.03 6.36 9.35
CA ILE A 78 0.55 7.69 9.02
C ILE A 78 -0.60 8.65 8.68
N ALA A 79 -1.59 8.20 7.91
CA ALA A 79 -2.76 9.01 7.60
C ALA A 79 -3.61 9.33 8.86
N SER A 80 -3.78 8.34 9.74
CA SER A 80 -4.58 8.45 10.97
C SER A 80 -3.83 9.17 12.12
N ASN A 81 -2.49 9.11 12.12
CA ASN A 81 -1.57 9.80 13.01
C ASN A 81 -1.98 9.85 14.50
N GLY A 82 -2.20 8.67 15.11
CA GLY A 82 -2.05 8.50 16.57
C GLY A 82 -3.17 7.79 17.34
N SER A 83 -4.29 7.37 16.74
CA SER A 83 -5.31 6.61 17.49
C SER A 83 -6.17 5.76 16.56
N GLY A 84 -6.15 4.44 16.75
CA GLY A 84 -7.19 3.59 16.16
C GLY A 84 -6.74 2.21 15.71
N ASN A 85 -6.43 1.37 16.70
CA ASN A 85 -6.54 -0.09 16.73
C ASN A 85 -5.74 -0.96 15.72
N PRO A 86 -4.86 -1.86 16.20
CA PRO A 86 -4.31 -2.91 15.35
C PRO A 86 -5.42 -3.85 14.89
N CYS A 87 -5.48 -4.11 13.59
CA CYS A 87 -6.32 -5.17 13.05
C CYS A 87 -5.56 -6.50 13.26
N SER A 88 -5.96 -7.26 14.28
CA SER A 88 -5.71 -8.71 14.40
C SER A 88 -6.69 -9.49 13.52
#